data_AF-A0A952R2Z2-F1
#
_entry.id   AF-A0A952R2Z2-F1
#
_cell.length_a   1.000
_cell.length_b   1.000
_cell.length_c   1.000
_cell.angle_alpha   90.00
_cell.angle_beta   90.00
_cell.angle_gamma   90.00
#
_symmetry.space_group_name_H-M   'P 1'
#
loop_
_entity.id
_entity.type
_entity.pdbx_description
1 polymer ?
#
loop_
_entity_poly.entity_id
_entity_poly.type
_entity_poly.pdbx_seq_one_letter_code
_entity_poly.pdbx_strand_id
1 'polypeptide(L)'
;MPRVVLSRQQRPALAVTPARILKVAQGSPAASKGVRPGWELLTVNGVAIPDVLAYRRELAAGRATLEVRPSPNEGSIKFDVEWEEPGLEFEDVIFDGIRL
;
A
#
# COMPACT_ATOMS: atom_id res chain seq x y z
N MET A 1 -31.99 31.77 -11.77
CA MET A 1 -31.67 30.46 -11.14
C MET A 1 -31.40 29.47 -12.27
N PRO A 2 -30.44 28.53 -12.20
CA PRO A 2 -29.51 28.20 -11.12
C PRO A 2 -28.03 28.48 -11.47
N ARG A 3 -27.22 28.45 -10.42
CA ARG A 3 -25.79 28.72 -10.37
C ARG A 3 -25.10 27.36 -10.44
N VAL A 4 -24.39 27.08 -11.53
CA VAL A 4 -23.64 25.81 -11.67
C VAL A 4 -22.41 25.93 -10.76
N VAL A 5 -22.52 25.35 -9.57
CA VAL A 5 -21.37 25.14 -8.68
C VAL A 5 -20.63 23.93 -9.22
N LEU A 6 -19.56 24.17 -10.01
CA LEU A 6 -18.57 23.14 -10.32
C LEU A 6 -17.81 22.82 -9.03
N SER A 7 -18.42 21.94 -8.23
CA SER A 7 -17.92 21.54 -6.94
C SER A 7 -16.82 20.50 -7.11
N ARG A 8 -15.75 20.74 -6.35
CA ARG A 8 -14.56 19.92 -6.13
C ARG A 8 -13.63 19.72 -7.32
N GLN A 9 -12.55 20.48 -7.26
CA GLN A 9 -11.25 20.09 -7.76
C GLN A 9 -10.88 18.71 -7.24
N GLN A 10 -11.21 17.68 -8.02
CA GLN A 10 -10.50 16.42 -7.97
C GLN A 10 -9.12 16.75 -8.55
N ARG A 11 -8.20 17.17 -7.66
CA ARG A 11 -6.77 17.16 -7.97
C ARG A 11 -6.53 15.81 -8.65
N PRO A 12 -5.93 15.74 -9.86
CA PRO A 12 -5.58 14.46 -10.41
C PRO A 12 -4.83 13.75 -9.28
N ALA A 13 -5.38 12.62 -8.80
CA ALA A 13 -4.65 11.79 -7.87
C ALA A 13 -3.32 11.58 -8.58
N LEU A 14 -2.24 12.16 -8.03
CA LEU A 14 -0.89 11.86 -8.47
C LEU A 14 -0.91 10.36 -8.70
N ALA A 15 -0.64 9.91 -9.92
CA ALA A 15 -0.83 8.51 -10.29
C ALA A 15 0.14 7.69 -9.41
N VAL A 16 -0.31 7.32 -8.22
CA VAL A 16 0.48 6.56 -7.26
C VAL A 16 0.56 5.20 -7.88
N THR A 17 1.76 4.88 -8.36
CA THR A 17 2.03 3.53 -8.85
C THR A 17 2.06 2.65 -7.61
N PRO A 18 1.20 1.62 -7.51
CA PRO A 18 1.13 0.79 -6.33
C PRO A 18 2.45 0.03 -6.15
N ALA A 19 2.88 -0.14 -4.90
CA ALA A 19 4.15 -0.79 -4.61
C ALA A 19 4.05 -2.30 -4.89
N ARG A 20 4.96 -2.82 -5.72
CA ARG A 20 5.02 -4.26 -6.02
C ARG A 20 5.76 -5.00 -4.91
N ILE A 21 5.14 -6.05 -4.41
CA ILE A 21 5.67 -6.94 -3.39
C ILE A 21 6.73 -7.83 -4.04
N LEU A 22 7.98 -7.66 -3.61
CA LEU A 22 9.11 -8.50 -4.02
C LEU A 22 9.13 -9.82 -3.27
N LYS A 23 8.88 -9.77 -1.95
CA LYS A 23 9.00 -10.94 -1.09
C LYS A 23 8.03 -10.85 0.08
N VAL A 24 7.61 -12.03 0.53
CA VAL A 24 6.74 -12.21 1.69
C VAL A 24 7.48 -13.09 2.68
N ALA A 25 7.66 -12.60 3.91
CA ALA A 25 8.33 -13.34 4.98
C ALA A 25 7.48 -14.55 5.42
N GLN A 26 8.11 -15.71 5.59
CA GLN A 26 7.42 -16.92 6.04
C GLN A 26 6.91 -16.72 7.47
N GLY A 27 5.67 -17.17 7.73
CA GLY A 27 5.03 -17.02 9.03
C GLY A 27 4.50 -15.61 9.32
N SER A 28 4.60 -14.67 8.38
CA SER A 28 4.03 -13.33 8.55
C SER A 28 2.51 -13.32 8.40
N PRO A 29 1.82 -12.24 8.85
CA PRO A 29 0.41 -12.03 8.59
C PRO A 29 0.08 -12.06 7.09
N ALA A 30 0.93 -11.46 6.24
CA ALA A 30 0.74 -11.48 4.79
C ALA A 30 0.85 -12.91 4.21
N ALA A 31 1.82 -13.71 4.67
CA ALA A 31 1.95 -15.10 4.25
C ALA A 31 0.71 -15.93 4.64
N SER A 32 0.21 -15.72 5.86
CA SER A 32 -1.00 -16.39 6.38
C SER A 32 -2.26 -16.04 5.58
N LYS A 33 -2.30 -14.86 4.97
CA LYS A 33 -3.39 -14.41 4.08
C LYS A 33 -3.21 -14.83 2.63
N GLY A 34 -2.14 -15.56 2.32
CA GLY A 34 -1.91 -16.06 0.96
C GLY A 34 -1.29 -15.03 0.02
N VAL A 35 -0.78 -13.90 0.53
CA VAL A 35 -0.06 -12.92 -0.29
C VAL A 35 1.17 -13.57 -0.92
N ARG A 36 1.48 -13.17 -2.15
CA ARG A 36 2.61 -13.71 -2.92
C ARG A 36 3.48 -12.58 -3.48
N PRO A 37 4.76 -12.87 -3.77
CA PRO A 37 5.57 -12.02 -4.63
C PRO A 37 4.85 -11.71 -5.95
N GLY A 38 5.04 -10.50 -6.46
CA GLY A 38 4.40 -9.97 -7.68
C GLY A 38 3.07 -9.25 -7.43
N TRP A 39 2.47 -9.41 -6.26
CA TRP A 39 1.25 -8.69 -5.88
C TRP A 39 1.53 -7.20 -5.64
N GLU A 40 0.49 -6.38 -5.65
CA GLU A 40 0.58 -4.93 -5.50
C GLU A 40 -0.07 -4.48 -4.19
N LEU A 41 0.61 -3.64 -3.41
CA LEU A 41 0.05 -2.91 -2.29
C LEU A 41 -0.65 -1.65 -2.79
N LEU A 42 -1.95 -1.55 -2.51
CA LEU A 42 -2.79 -0.43 -2.92
C LEU A 42 -2.84 0.64 -1.84
N THR A 43 -3.23 0.24 -0.63
CA THR A 43 -3.40 1.16 0.49
C THR A 43 -2.98 0.53 1.81
N VAL A 44 -2.63 1.38 2.76
CA VAL A 44 -2.49 1.04 4.18
C VAL A 44 -3.37 2.01 4.95
N ASN A 45 -4.25 1.52 5.81
CA ASN A 45 -5.27 2.31 6.51
C ASN A 45 -6.17 3.13 5.57
N GLY A 46 -6.39 2.65 4.34
CA GLY A 46 -7.14 3.36 3.31
C GLY A 46 -6.37 4.53 2.68
N VAL A 47 -5.11 4.74 3.04
CA VAL A 47 -4.21 5.74 2.47
C VAL A 47 -3.34 5.08 1.40
N ALA A 48 -3.28 5.67 0.20
CA ALA A 48 -2.36 5.22 -0.83
C ALA A 48 -0.92 5.48 -0.38
N ILE A 49 -0.07 4.48 -0.50
CA ILE A 49 1.31 4.52 0.00
C ILE A 49 2.26 4.69 -1.19
N PRO A 50 2.72 5.92 -1.47
CA PRO A 50 3.63 6.16 -2.58
C PRO A 50 5.06 5.69 -2.26
N ASP A 51 5.38 5.51 -0.98
CA ASP A 51 6.74 5.19 -0.58
C ASP A 51 6.90 4.46 0.77
N VAL A 52 8.07 3.88 1.04
CA VAL A 52 8.35 3.13 2.28
C VAL A 52 8.37 4.02 3.52
N LEU A 53 8.65 5.32 3.41
CA LEU A 53 8.55 6.19 4.58
C LEU A 53 7.08 6.38 4.96
N ALA A 54 6.19 6.60 3.98
CA ALA A 54 4.75 6.59 4.23
C ALA A 54 4.29 5.24 4.79
N TYR A 55 4.76 4.12 4.22
CA TYR A 55 4.47 2.77 4.71
C TYR A 55 4.83 2.59 6.19
N ARG A 56 6.08 2.90 6.55
CA ARG A 56 6.59 2.75 7.91
C ARG A 56 5.86 3.66 8.91
N ARG A 57 5.49 4.88 8.49
CA ARG A 57 4.71 5.80 9.32
C ARG A 57 3.34 5.22 9.66
N GLU A 58 2.65 4.65 8.68
CA GLU A 58 1.35 4.03 8.91
C GLU A 58 1.45 2.79 9.81
N LEU A 59 2.49 1.97 9.64
CA LEU A 59 2.72 0.81 10.52
C LEU A 59 3.11 1.20 11.96
N ALA A 60 3.79 2.34 12.14
CA ALA A 60 4.21 2.82 13.45
C ALA A 60 3.04 3.16 14.39
N ALA A 61 1.82 3.29 13.85
CA ALA A 61 0.60 3.45 14.64
C ALA A 61 0.23 2.20 15.46
N GLY A 62 0.90 1.05 15.24
CA GLY A 62 0.69 -0.19 15.97
C GLY A 62 -0.50 -1.02 15.49
N ARG A 63 -1.35 -0.48 14.61
CA ARG A 63 -2.39 -1.21 13.88
C ARG A 63 -2.47 -0.70 12.46
N ALA A 64 -2.51 -1.61 11.49
CA ALA A 64 -2.63 -1.25 10.09
C ALA A 64 -3.50 -2.23 9.30
N THR A 65 -4.39 -1.71 8.47
CA THR A 65 -5.15 -2.50 7.50
C THR A 65 -4.49 -2.36 6.13
N LEU A 66 -3.93 -3.44 5.60
CA LEU A 66 -3.29 -3.45 4.28
C LEU A 66 -4.27 -3.95 3.22
N GLU A 67 -4.31 -3.27 2.09
CA GLU A 67 -5.05 -3.70 0.90
C GLU A 67 -4.06 -4.05 -0.20
N VAL A 68 -4.06 -5.31 -0.62
CA VAL A 68 -3.18 -5.83 -1.67
C VAL A 68 -4.01 -6.50 -2.77
N ARG A 69 -3.48 -6.56 -3.99
CA ARG A 69 -4.12 -7.31 -5.09
C ARG A 69 -3.12 -8.18 -5.85
N PRO A 70 -3.54 -9.31 -6.43
CA PRO A 70 -2.68 -10.14 -7.27
C PRO A 70 -2.28 -9.43 -8.57
N SER A 71 -3.27 -8.87 -9.26
CA SER A 71 -3.10 -8.20 -10.55
C SER A 71 -4.11 -7.05 -10.68
N PRO A 72 -3.89 -6.07 -11.57
CA PRO A 72 -4.83 -4.97 -11.81
C PRO A 72 -6.25 -5.37 -12.21
N ASN A 73 -6.42 -6.57 -12.77
CA ASN A 73 -7.70 -7.12 -13.21
C ASN A 73 -8.33 -8.09 -12.21
N GLU A 74 -7.67 -8.33 -11.07
CA GLU A 74 -8.13 -9.24 -10.02
C GLU A 74 -8.60 -8.46 -8.79
N GLY A 75 -9.42 -9.11 -7.94
CA GLY A 75 -9.90 -8.51 -6.71
C GLY A 75 -8.77 -8.21 -5.72
N SER A 76 -8.95 -7.17 -4.89
CA SER A 76 -8.07 -6.92 -3.75
C SER A 76 -8.49 -7.73 -2.53
N ILE A 77 -7.53 -8.05 -1.68
CA ILE A 77 -7.76 -8.59 -0.34
C ILE A 77 -7.30 -7.57 0.70
N LYS A 78 -7.99 -7.57 1.83
CA LYS A 78 -7.66 -6.75 2.98
C LYS A 78 -7.31 -7.61 4.17
N PHE A 79 -6.31 -7.20 4.92
CA PHE A 79 -5.96 -7.85 6.17
C PHE A 79 -5.39 -6.85 7.16
N ASP A 80 -5.68 -7.09 8.42
CA ASP A 80 -5.22 -6.28 9.54
C ASP A 80 -3.96 -6.88 10.14
N VAL A 81 -3.05 -6.01 10.57
CA VAL A 81 -1.89 -6.34 11.39
C VAL A 81 -1.91 -5.46 12.63
N GLU A 82 -1.62 -6.06 13.78
CA GLU A 82 -1.59 -5.38 15.07
C GLU A 82 -0.25 -5.67 15.74
N TRP A 83 0.60 -4.65 15.88
CA TRP A 83 1.94 -4.71 16.50
C TRP A 83 2.95 -5.66 15.82
N GLU A 84 2.50 -6.48 14.88
CA GLU A 84 3.30 -7.40 14.09
C GLU A 84 3.75 -6.76 12.77
N GLU A 85 4.95 -7.13 12.33
CA GLU A 85 5.41 -6.77 11.01
C GLU A 85 4.62 -7.58 9.96
N PRO A 86 3.98 -6.93 8.97
CA PRO A 86 3.24 -7.64 7.91
C PRO A 86 4.13 -8.56 7.07
N GLY A 87 5.45 -8.38 7.12
CA GLY A 87 6.43 -9.22 6.44
C GLY A 87 6.40 -9.04 4.93
N LEU A 88 6.19 -7.81 4.45
CA LEU A 88 6.22 -7.46 3.03
C LEU A 88 7.52 -6.73 2.70
N GLU A 89 8.23 -7.21 1.69
CA GLU A 89 9.36 -6.52 1.07
C GLU A 89 8.94 -6.11 -0.35
N PHE A 90 9.38 -4.94 -0.83
CA PHE A 90 8.96 -4.36 -2.11
C PHE A 90 10.10 -4.31 -3.12
N GLU A 91 9.78 -4.36 -4.43
CA GLU A 91 10.75 -4.49 -5.53
C GLU A 91 11.55 -3.21 -5.77
N ASP A 92 10.91 -2.05 -5.60
CA ASP A 92 11.58 -0.77 -5.67
C ASP A 92 12.29 -0.48 -4.34
N VAL A 93 13.54 -0.94 -4.26
CA VAL A 93 14.47 -0.60 -3.17
C VAL A 93 15.02 0.83 -3.32
N ILE A 94 14.60 1.61 -4.32
CA ILE A 94 14.95 3.03 -4.45
C ILE A 94 13.88 3.90 -3.77
N PHE A 95 13.85 3.83 -2.45
CA PHE A 95 13.51 4.98 -1.62
C PHE A 95 14.77 5.81 -1.52
N ASP A 96 15.02 6.66 -2.52
CA ASP A 96 16.24 7.47 -2.64
C ASP A 96 16.30 8.52 -1.52
N GLY A 97 16.71 8.09 -0.33
CA GLY A 97 17.02 8.95 0.80
C GLY A 97 18.51 9.22 0.96
N ILE A 98 19.40 8.49 0.27
CA ILE A 98 20.85 8.69 0.30
C ILE A 98 21.45 8.18 -1.03
N ARG A 99 21.82 9.10 -1.92
CA ARG A 99 22.80 8.80 -2.98
C ARG A 99 24.20 8.86 -2.37
N LEU A 100 25.02 7.83 -2.60
CA LEU A 100 26.47 7.88 -2.41
C LEU A 100 27.12 8.67 -3.56
#